data_AF-A0A370K7G9-F1
#
_entry.id   AF-A0A370K7G9-F1
#
_cell.length_a   1.000
_cell.length_b   1.000
_cell.length_c   1.000
_cell.angle_alpha   90.00
_cell.angle_beta   90.00
_cell.angle_gamma   90.00
#
_symmetry.space_group_name_H-M   'P 1'
#
loop_
_entity.id
_entity.type
_entity.pdbx_description
1 polymer ?
#
loop_
_entity_poly.entity_id
_entity_poly.type
_entity_poly.pdbx_seq_one_letter_code
_entity_poly.pdbx_strand_id
1 'polypeptide(L)'
;MSLRSHYYFSIADLTKAHGPIPALSFDGAGPDDLAAAVQDAMRTPVLFERWRAMQDEPDEVDPALAVVDPAAVANARVSDLHIDLDLVTGLPMSIVRHRMNLLIGPSWQLRDMRKA
;
A
#
# COMPACT_ATOMS: atom_id res chain seq x y z
N MET A 1 10.05 10.88 -19.00
CA MET A 1 8.65 10.69 -18.56
C MET A 1 8.64 9.48 -17.65
N SER A 2 8.32 9.63 -16.36
CA SER A 2 8.25 8.48 -15.46
C SER A 2 7.03 7.64 -15.87
N LEU A 3 7.24 6.37 -16.21
CA LEU A 3 6.17 5.49 -16.67
C LEU A 3 5.29 5.17 -15.46
N ARG A 4 4.04 5.65 -15.46
CA ARG A 4 3.09 5.36 -14.38
C ARG A 4 2.34 4.07 -14.68
N SER A 5 2.01 3.35 -13.62
CA SER A 5 1.26 2.11 -13.70
C SER A 5 -0.04 2.25 -12.91
N HIS A 6 -1.09 1.65 -13.44
CA HIS A 6 -2.37 1.48 -12.80
C HIS A 6 -2.47 0.03 -12.34
N TYR A 7 -2.48 -0.18 -11.03
CA TYR A 7 -2.64 -1.48 -10.40
C TYR A 7 -4.07 -1.65 -9.92
N TYR A 8 -4.65 -2.81 -10.22
CA TYR A 8 -5.98 -3.21 -9.77
C TYR A 8 -5.84 -4.30 -8.74
N PHE A 9 -6.27 -4.05 -7.50
CA PHE A 9 -6.20 -4.98 -6.39
C PHE A 9 -7.59 -5.39 -5.93
N SER A 10 -7.68 -6.58 -5.37
CA SER A 10 -8.89 -7.13 -4.76
C SER A 10 -8.58 -7.61 -3.36
N ILE A 11 -9.39 -7.20 -2.39
CA ILE A 11 -9.26 -7.51 -0.97
C ILE A 11 -10.53 -8.24 -0.55
N ALA A 12 -10.40 -9.54 -0.28
CA ALA A 12 -11.56 -10.40 -0.03
C ALA A 12 -12.28 -10.08 1.28
N ASP A 13 -11.53 -9.65 2.30
CA ASP A 13 -12.08 -9.40 3.63
C ASP A 13 -11.26 -8.31 4.32
N LEU A 14 -11.81 -7.09 4.37
CA LEU A 14 -11.15 -5.95 5.01
C LEU A 14 -10.95 -6.17 6.52
N THR A 15 -11.84 -6.93 7.16
CA THR A 15 -11.75 -7.22 8.61
C THR A 15 -10.58 -8.15 8.97
N LYS A 16 -9.99 -8.79 7.96
CA LYS A 16 -8.77 -9.60 8.08
C LYS A 16 -7.57 -8.94 7.44
N ALA A 17 -7.72 -7.72 6.95
CA ALA A 17 -6.71 -6.99 6.22
C ALA A 17 -5.87 -6.17 7.21
N HIS A 18 -4.99 -6.86 7.93
CA HIS A 18 -4.08 -6.24 8.89
C HIS A 18 -2.63 -6.66 8.60
N GLY A 19 -1.72 -5.70 8.74
CA GLY A 19 -0.30 -5.94 8.63
C GLY A 19 0.25 -6.81 9.76
N PRO A 20 1.50 -7.29 9.62
CA PRO A 20 2.16 -8.10 10.64
C PRO A 20 2.48 -7.31 11.92
N ILE A 21 2.56 -5.99 11.82
CA ILE A 21 2.89 -5.10 12.94
C ILE A 21 1.66 -4.24 13.24
N PRO A 22 0.97 -4.44 14.38
CA PRO A 22 -0.27 -3.73 14.70
C PRO A 22 -0.12 -2.20 14.67
N ALA A 23 1.02 -1.67 15.12
CA ALA A 23 1.29 -0.23 15.14
C ALA A 23 1.45 0.43 13.75
N LEU A 24 1.63 -0.36 12.70
CA LEU A 24 1.76 0.09 11.31
C LEU A 24 0.56 -0.31 10.43
N SER A 25 -0.31 -1.15 10.98
CA SER A 25 -1.44 -1.72 10.26
C SER A 25 -2.52 -0.66 10.05
N PHE A 26 -3.28 -0.84 8.98
CA PHE A 26 -4.51 -0.12 8.75
C PHE A 26 -5.54 -0.44 9.85
N ASP A 27 -6.19 0.60 10.38
CA ASP A 27 -7.19 0.53 11.46
C ASP A 27 -8.54 1.17 11.08
N GLY A 28 -8.71 1.61 9.83
CA GLY A 28 -9.94 2.22 9.34
C GLY A 28 -11.10 1.23 9.16
N ALA A 29 -12.30 1.77 8.95
CA ALA A 29 -13.54 0.98 8.98
C ALA A 29 -14.12 0.68 7.59
N GLY A 30 -13.64 1.35 6.54
CA GLY A 30 -14.22 1.24 5.21
C GLY A 30 -13.24 1.38 4.05
N PRO A 31 -13.74 1.24 2.80
CA PRO A 31 -12.91 1.37 1.59
C PRO A 31 -12.29 2.76 1.45
N ASP A 32 -13.01 3.84 1.77
CA ASP A 32 -12.47 5.19 1.66
C ASP A 32 -11.26 5.41 2.59
N ASP A 33 -11.33 4.90 3.82
CA ASP A 33 -10.21 4.94 4.77
C ASP A 33 -9.02 4.13 4.25
N LEU A 34 -9.29 2.95 3.68
CA LEU A 34 -8.25 2.11 3.07
C LEU A 34 -7.57 2.86 1.92
N ALA A 35 -8.33 3.48 1.04
CA ALA A 35 -7.80 4.25 -0.08
C ALA A 35 -6.93 5.41 0.41
N ALA A 36 -7.39 6.14 1.43
CA ALA A 36 -6.62 7.22 2.04
C ALA A 36 -5.30 6.71 2.65
N ALA A 37 -5.34 5.60 3.40
CA ALA A 37 -4.17 4.99 4.01
C ALA A 37 -3.15 4.48 2.98
N VAL A 38 -3.62 3.79 1.93
CA VAL A 38 -2.76 3.33 0.83
C VAL A 38 -2.16 4.53 0.09
N GLN A 39 -2.97 5.56 -0.21
CA GLN A 39 -2.48 6.76 -0.87
C GLN A 39 -1.38 7.44 -0.05
N ASP A 40 -1.60 7.63 1.26
CA ASP A 40 -0.60 8.24 2.14
C ASP A 40 0.70 7.44 2.19
N ALA A 41 0.61 6.11 2.31
CA ALA A 41 1.76 5.21 2.33
C ALA A 41 2.61 5.21 1.05
N MET A 42 2.04 5.63 -0.08
CA MET A 42 2.76 5.82 -1.34
C MET A 42 3.32 7.24 -1.49
N ARG A 43 2.61 8.25 -0.96
CA ARG A 43 3.00 9.66 -1.07
C ARG A 43 4.06 10.08 -0.05
N THR A 44 4.09 9.44 1.11
CA THR A 44 4.97 9.82 2.22
C THR A 44 5.86 8.65 2.65
N PRO A 45 7.07 8.93 3.17
CA PRO A 45 7.95 7.89 3.68
C PRO A 45 7.58 7.49 5.11
N VAL A 46 6.56 8.09 5.73
CA VAL A 46 6.26 7.97 7.17
C VAL A 46 6.07 6.50 7.59
N LEU A 47 5.29 5.74 6.83
CA LEU A 47 5.08 4.32 7.12
C LEU A 47 6.39 3.52 7.06
N PHE A 48 7.22 3.80 6.06
CA PHE A 48 8.51 3.14 5.88
C PHE A 48 9.49 3.48 6.99
N GLU A 49 9.64 4.76 7.35
CA GLU A 49 10.57 5.17 8.40
C GLU A 49 10.16 4.59 9.76
N ARG A 50 8.86 4.50 10.05
CA ARG A 50 8.36 3.83 11.25
C ARG A 50 8.69 2.35 11.26
N TRP A 51 8.49 1.65 10.14
CA TRP A 51 8.89 0.25 9.99
C TRP A 51 10.40 0.05 10.13
N ARG A 52 11.18 0.91 9.46
CA ARG A 52 12.64 0.91 9.48
C ARG A 52 13.17 1.07 10.91
N ALA A 53 12.61 2.01 11.68
CA ALA A 53 12.98 2.24 13.08
C ALA A 53 12.65 1.06 14.02
N MET A 54 11.81 0.11 13.58
CA MET A 54 11.51 -1.12 14.33
C MET A 54 12.43 -2.30 13.96
N GLN A 55 13.31 -2.15 12.97
CA GLN A 55 14.28 -3.19 12.62
C GLN A 55 15.45 -3.17 13.63
N ASP A 56 16.08 -4.32 13.83
CA ASP A 56 17.24 -4.44 14.73
C ASP A 56 18.41 -3.53 14.28
N GLU A 57 18.62 -3.43 12.97
CA GLU A 57 19.65 -2.59 12.34
C GLU A 57 19.01 -1.63 11.32
N PRO A 58 18.42 -0.50 11.77
CA PRO A 58 17.68 0.41 10.90
C PRO A 58 18.55 1.03 9.81
N ASP A 59 19.84 1.24 10.08
CA ASP A 59 20.79 1.85 9.15
C ASP A 59 21.20 0.92 7.99
N GLU A 60 21.02 -0.39 8.15
CA GLU A 60 21.30 -1.39 7.11
C GLU A 60 20.13 -1.59 6.13
N VAL A 61 18.95 -1.07 6.46
CA VAL A 61 17.77 -1.13 5.59
C VAL A 61 18.02 -0.36 4.29
N ASP A 62 17.78 -1.01 3.15
CA ASP A 62 17.97 -0.44 1.82
C ASP A 62 17.18 0.87 1.64
N PRO A 63 17.85 2.02 1.43
CA PRO A 63 17.19 3.31 1.22
C PRO A 63 16.37 3.35 -0.07
N ALA A 64 16.60 2.45 -1.03
CA ALA A 64 15.77 2.34 -2.23
C ALA A 64 14.33 1.93 -1.91
N LEU A 65 14.06 1.36 -0.73
CA LEU A 65 12.71 1.09 -0.25
C LEU A 65 11.98 2.34 0.26
N ALA A 66 12.68 3.45 0.47
CA ALA A 66 12.12 4.72 0.96
C ALA A 66 11.50 5.59 -0.16
N VAL A 67 11.56 5.15 -1.42
CA VAL A 67 11.05 5.94 -2.55
C VAL A 67 9.54 6.15 -2.42
N VAL A 68 9.10 7.37 -2.74
CA VAL A 68 7.70 7.82 -2.68
C VAL A 68 7.28 8.43 -4.01
N ASP A 69 5.97 8.45 -4.25
CA ASP A 69 5.34 9.15 -5.36
C ASP A 69 4.30 10.14 -4.82
N PRO A 70 4.64 11.43 -4.66
CA PRO A 70 3.72 12.45 -4.14
C PRO A 70 2.44 12.62 -4.96
N ALA A 71 2.44 12.19 -6.21
CA ALA A 71 1.28 12.25 -7.10
C ALA A 71 0.50 10.94 -7.14
N ALA A 72 0.84 9.93 -6.32
CA ALA A 72 0.12 8.65 -6.28
C ALA A 72 -1.35 8.87 -5.93
N VAL A 73 -2.26 8.14 -6.57
CA VAL A 73 -3.70 8.23 -6.30
C VAL A 73 -4.23 6.83 -6.05
N ALA A 74 -4.96 6.65 -4.95
CA ALA A 74 -5.64 5.41 -4.64
C ALA A 74 -7.14 5.66 -4.49
N ASN A 75 -7.96 4.76 -5.02
CA ASN A 75 -9.40 4.74 -4.83
C ASN A 75 -9.81 3.33 -4.45
N ALA A 76 -10.72 3.18 -3.51
CA ALA A 76 -11.26 1.88 -3.19
C ALA A 76 -12.78 1.94 -3.14
N ARG A 77 -13.42 0.81 -3.43
CA ARG A 77 -14.87 0.69 -3.46
C ARG A 77 -15.28 -0.72 -3.06
N VAL A 78 -16.47 -0.83 -2.47
CA VAL A 78 -17.10 -2.14 -2.25
C VAL A 78 -17.57 -2.69 -3.59
N SER A 79 -17.24 -3.95 -3.85
CA SER A 79 -17.61 -4.72 -5.03
C SER A 79 -18.21 -6.04 -4.54
N ASP A 80 -19.52 -6.03 -4.29
CA ASP A 80 -20.27 -7.16 -3.72
C ASP A 80 -19.64 -7.68 -2.41
N LEU A 81 -18.95 -8.83 -2.44
CA LEU A 81 -18.33 -9.47 -1.28
C LEU A 81 -16.85 -9.10 -1.04
N HIS A 82 -16.27 -8.21 -1.84
CA HIS A 82 -14.87 -7.80 -1.71
C HIS A 82 -14.69 -6.30 -1.91
N ILE A 83 -13.47 -5.81 -1.69
CA ILE A 83 -13.09 -4.43 -1.99
C ILE A 83 -12.18 -4.44 -3.22
N ASP A 84 -12.52 -3.60 -4.19
CA ASP A 84 -11.63 -3.25 -5.28
C ASP A 84 -10.81 -2.03 -4.88
N LEU A 85 -9.50 -2.08 -5.10
CA LEU A 85 -8.57 -0.99 -4.84
C LEU A 85 -7.79 -0.69 -6.12
N ASP A 86 -7.97 0.52 -6.63
CA ASP A 86 -7.31 1.05 -7.81
C ASP A 86 -6.18 1.99 -7.36
N LEU A 87 -4.94 1.71 -7.79
CA LEU A 87 -3.78 2.52 -7.46
C LEU A 87 -3.05 2.98 -8.73
N VAL A 88 -2.91 4.28 -8.91
CA VAL A 88 -2.09 4.89 -9.95
C VAL A 88 -0.83 5.47 -9.33
N THR A 89 0.33 4.93 -9.69
CA THR A 89 1.62 5.39 -9.17
C THR A 89 2.77 5.14 -10.15
N GLY A 90 3.83 5.94 -10.03
CA GLY A 90 5.13 5.68 -10.67
C GLY A 90 6.02 4.71 -9.87
N LEU A 91 5.59 4.24 -8.70
CA LEU A 91 6.37 3.32 -7.88
C LEU A 91 6.43 1.91 -8.50
N PRO A 92 7.58 1.23 -8.38
CA PRO A 92 7.71 -0.16 -8.79
C PRO A 92 6.88 -1.08 -7.89
N MET A 93 6.42 -2.20 -8.44
CA MET A 93 5.56 -3.17 -7.75
C MET A 93 6.20 -3.73 -6.46
N SER A 94 7.53 -3.78 -6.36
CA SER A 94 8.23 -4.21 -5.14
C SER A 94 7.93 -3.27 -3.95
N ILE A 95 7.94 -1.95 -4.18
CA ILE A 95 7.64 -0.95 -3.15
C ILE A 95 6.16 -0.96 -2.83
N VAL A 96 5.29 -1.00 -3.85
CA VAL A 96 3.84 -1.08 -3.66
C VAL A 96 3.48 -2.30 -2.81
N ARG A 97 3.99 -3.48 -3.16
CA ARG A 97 3.80 -4.74 -2.40
C ARG A 97 4.24 -4.59 -0.95
N HIS A 98 5.42 -4.02 -0.73
CA HIS A 98 5.95 -3.84 0.63
C HIS A 98 5.03 -2.93 1.47
N ARG A 99 4.61 -1.77 0.94
CA ARG A 99 3.67 -0.87 1.64
C ARG A 99 2.32 -1.52 1.91
N MET A 100 1.76 -2.24 0.93
CA MET A 100 0.51 -2.97 1.12
C MET A 100 0.63 -4.04 2.21
N ASN A 101 1.73 -4.79 2.23
CA ASN A 101 1.96 -5.81 3.27
C ASN A 101 2.10 -5.20 4.67
N LEU A 102 2.67 -4.01 4.80
CA LEU A 102 2.74 -3.31 6.09
C LEU A 102 1.37 -2.84 6.58
N LEU A 103 0.52 -2.34 5.67
CA LEU A 103 -0.81 -1.83 6.02
C LEU A 103 -1.81 -2.96 6.28
N ILE A 104 -1.96 -3.87 5.32
CA ILE A 104 -3.08 -4.82 5.26
C ILE A 104 -2.65 -6.28 5.16
N GLY A 105 -1.35 -6.55 5.33
CA GLY A 105 -0.81 -7.91 5.29
C GLY A 105 -0.96 -8.56 3.92
N PRO A 106 -0.99 -9.90 3.83
CA PRO A 106 -1.12 -10.63 2.58
C PRO A 106 -2.58 -10.73 2.06
N SER A 107 -3.54 -10.03 2.69
CA SER A 107 -4.98 -10.14 2.44
C SER A 107 -5.47 -9.45 1.15
N TRP A 108 -4.61 -9.38 0.13
CA TRP A 108 -4.89 -8.74 -1.16
C TRP A 108 -4.37 -9.57 -2.32
N GLN A 109 -4.99 -9.41 -3.48
CA GLN A 109 -4.57 -10.02 -4.74
C GLN A 109 -4.43 -8.95 -5.81
N LEU A 110 -3.34 -8.99 -6.57
CA LEU A 110 -3.21 -8.19 -7.80
C LEU A 110 -4.06 -8.85 -8.90
N ARG A 111 -5.06 -8.13 -9.39
CA ARG A 111 -5.96 -8.59 -10.46
C ARG A 111 -5.42 -8.26 -11.85
N ASP A 112 -4.94 -7.04 -12.02
CA ASP A 112 -4.46 -6.54 -13.31
C ASP A 112 -3.45 -5.38 -13.08
N MET A 113 -2.60 -5.13 -14.06
CA MET A 113 -1.65 -4.02 -14.10
C MET A 113 -1.60 -3.45 -15.51
N ARG A 114 -1.85 -2.15 -15.63
CA ARG A 114 -1.83 -1.44 -16.91
C ARG A 114 -0.88 -0.26 -16.85
N LYS A 115 -0.41 0.19 -18.02
CA LYS A 115 0.25 1.50 -18.12
C LYS A 115 -0.82 2.58 -17.97
N ALA A 116 -0.54 3.57 -17.12
CA ALA A 116 -1.41 4.72 -16.86
C ALA A 116 -1.11 5.88 -17.81
#